data_AF-A0A2E6XAU2-F1
#
_entry.id   AF-A0A2E6XAU2-F1
#
_cell.length_a   1.000
_cell.length_b   1.000
_cell.length_c   1.000
_cell.angle_alpha   90.00
_cell.angle_beta   90.00
_cell.angle_gamma   90.00
#
_symmetry.space_group_name_H-M   'P 1'
#
loop_
_entity.id
_entity.type
_entity.pdbx_description
1 polymer ?
#
loop_
_entity_poly.entity_id
_entity_poly.type
_entity_poly.pdbx_seq_one_letter_code
_entity_poly.pdbx_strand_id
1 'polypeptide(L)'
;MYFNRLLKSTIVLSIFICMSFGLVSCSGVTQAEFDRVSQDLNNSQSNAQKVSNELAVSQSKLEDIESELETLQIKVREAHLVIEVFNEFLNIGITGNTTNILGLFGKLAEIENEEIRESVEYLMEYDDYVSEDEAGMIVMGWLEEVETMLK
;
A
#
# COMPACT_ATOMS: atom_id res chain seq x y z
N MET A 1 39.97 -30.14 -75.15
CA MET A 1 38.82 -29.20 -75.05
C MET A 1 37.53 -29.85 -74.47
N TYR A 2 37.59 -30.99 -73.77
CA TYR A 2 36.41 -31.69 -73.23
C TYR A 2 36.14 -31.44 -71.73
N PHE A 3 37.18 -31.13 -70.95
CA PHE A 3 37.10 -30.98 -69.49
C PHE A 3 36.27 -29.76 -69.04
N ASN A 4 36.35 -28.65 -69.79
CA ASN A 4 35.60 -27.42 -69.49
C ASN A 4 34.09 -27.51 -69.77
N ARG A 5 33.64 -28.47 -70.59
CA ARG A 5 32.21 -28.71 -70.85
C ARG A 5 31.56 -29.57 -69.75
N LEU A 6 32.29 -30.56 -69.24
CA LEU A 6 31.83 -31.40 -68.13
C LEU A 6 31.68 -30.59 -66.83
N LEU A 7 32.67 -29.75 -66.50
CA LEU A 7 32.62 -28.93 -65.28
C LEU A 7 31.42 -27.97 -65.24
N LYS A 8 31.12 -27.32 -66.37
CA LYS A 8 29.96 -26.41 -66.48
C LYS A 8 28.63 -27.15 -66.37
N SER A 9 28.53 -28.35 -66.95
CA SER A 9 27.31 -29.16 -66.90
C SER A 9 27.00 -29.64 -65.47
N THR A 10 28.02 -30.08 -64.73
CA THR A 10 27.86 -30.55 -63.35
C THR A 10 27.48 -29.42 -62.40
N ILE A 11 28.07 -28.22 -62.58
CA ILE A 11 27.74 -27.04 -61.76
C ILE A 11 26.29 -26.58 -62.00
N VAL A 12 25.83 -26.59 -63.26
CA VAL A 12 24.43 -26.25 -63.59
C VAL A 12 23.47 -27.27 -63.00
N LEU A 13 23.79 -28.56 -63.07
CA LEU A 13 22.98 -29.63 -62.48
C LEU A 13 22.89 -29.50 -60.95
N SER A 14 24.00 -29.18 -60.28
CA SER A 14 24.01 -28.98 -58.82
C SER A 14 23.23 -27.75 -58.38
N ILE A 15 23.25 -26.66 -59.16
CA ILE A 15 22.44 -25.46 -58.89
C ILE A 15 20.95 -25.77 -59.07
N PHE A 16 20.59 -26.55 -60.09
CA PHE A 16 19.19 -26.93 -60.35
C PHE A 16 18.64 -27.86 -59.26
N ILE A 17 19.47 -28.78 -58.75
CA ILE A 17 19.15 -29.65 -57.61
C ILE A 17 19.02 -28.79 -56.33
N CYS A 18 19.96 -27.87 -56.06
CA CYS A 18 19.84 -26.97 -54.90
C CYS A 18 18.61 -26.04 -54.95
N MET A 19 18.19 -25.56 -56.13
CA MET A 19 16.97 -24.74 -56.25
C MET A 19 15.68 -25.56 -56.10
N SER A 20 15.69 -26.84 -56.48
CA SER A 20 14.52 -27.73 -56.33
C SER A 20 14.39 -28.29 -54.91
N PHE A 21 15.50 -28.46 -54.19
CA PHE A 21 15.50 -28.82 -52.76
C PHE A 21 15.38 -27.61 -51.82
N GLY A 22 15.65 -26.38 -52.29
CA GLY A 22 15.48 -25.15 -51.52
C GLY A 22 14.02 -24.72 -51.28
N LEU A 23 13.04 -25.44 -51.86
CA LEU A 23 11.61 -25.15 -51.71
C LEU A 23 10.89 -26.13 -50.76
N VAL A 24 11.59 -27.13 -50.21
CA VAL A 24 11.00 -28.10 -49.28
C VAL A 24 11.48 -27.81 -47.86
N SER A 25 10.75 -26.92 -47.18
CA SER A 25 10.37 -27.00 -45.76
C SER A 25 10.22 -25.61 -45.10
N CYS A 26 9.30 -24.81 -45.62
CA CYS A 26 8.34 -24.07 -44.78
C CYS A 26 6.92 -24.66 -44.97
N SER A 27 6.83 -25.91 -45.42
CA SER A 27 5.58 -26.66 -45.55
C SER A 27 5.19 -27.20 -44.17
N GLY A 28 4.49 -26.38 -43.39
CA GLY A 28 3.98 -26.85 -42.10
C GLY A 28 2.98 -25.96 -41.38
N VAL A 29 2.60 -24.80 -41.94
CA VAL A 29 1.55 -23.96 -41.36
C VAL A 29 0.62 -23.54 -42.48
N THR A 30 -0.62 -24.03 -42.41
CA THR A 30 -1.69 -23.58 -43.30
C THR A 30 -2.01 -22.10 -43.01
N GLN A 31 -2.49 -21.35 -44.02
CA GLN A 31 -2.91 -19.95 -43.81
C GLN A 31 -3.90 -19.83 -42.63
N ALA A 32 -4.79 -20.82 -42.48
CA ALA A 32 -5.74 -20.90 -41.38
C ALA A 32 -5.07 -21.09 -40.00
N GLU A 33 -4.00 -21.89 -39.92
CA GLU A 33 -3.21 -22.03 -38.69
C GLU A 33 -2.45 -20.74 -38.35
N PHE A 34 -1.91 -20.05 -39.35
CA PHE A 34 -1.26 -18.76 -39.16
C PHE A 34 -2.24 -17.70 -38.67
N ASP A 35 -3.41 -17.58 -39.31
CA ASP A 35 -4.46 -16.64 -38.93
C ASP A 35 -4.99 -16.93 -37.52
N ARG A 36 -5.14 -18.20 -37.17
CA ARG A 36 -5.54 -18.64 -35.81
C ARG A 36 -4.48 -18.27 -34.77
N VAL A 37 -3.21 -18.55 -35.01
CA VAL A 37 -2.13 -18.20 -34.07
C VAL A 37 -2.01 -16.69 -33.92
N SER A 38 -2.18 -15.92 -35.00
CA SER A 38 -2.20 -14.46 -34.97
C SER A 38 -3.37 -13.92 -34.12
N GLN A 39 -4.56 -14.51 -34.27
CA GLN A 39 -5.72 -14.18 -33.44
C GLN A 39 -5.49 -14.54 -31.97
N ASP A 40 -4.95 -15.73 -31.67
CA ASP A 40 -4.64 -16.17 -30.32
C ASP A 40 -3.59 -15.25 -29.67
N LEU A 41 -2.58 -14.80 -30.42
CA LEU A 41 -1.58 -13.85 -29.95
C LEU A 41 -2.20 -12.48 -29.64
N ASN A 42 -3.04 -11.95 -30.52
CA ASN A 42 -3.73 -10.69 -30.29
C ASN A 42 -4.66 -10.75 -29.07
N ASN A 43 -5.38 -11.86 -28.90
CA ASN A 43 -6.22 -12.10 -27.73
C ASN A 43 -5.38 -12.19 -26.45
N SER A 44 -4.24 -12.89 -26.51
CA SER A 44 -3.31 -13.01 -25.39
C SER A 44 -2.71 -11.66 -25.00
N GLN A 45 -2.32 -10.84 -25.97
CA GLN A 45 -1.80 -9.50 -25.74
C GLN A 45 -2.85 -8.57 -25.11
N SER A 46 -4.09 -8.62 -25.61
CA SER A 46 -5.23 -7.88 -25.03
C SER A 46 -5.50 -8.31 -23.58
N ASN A 47 -5.50 -9.62 -23.32
CA ASN A 47 -5.68 -10.15 -21.97
C ASN A 47 -4.53 -9.75 -21.04
N ALA A 48 -3.28 -9.80 -21.51
CA ALA A 48 -2.12 -9.37 -20.75
C ALA A 48 -2.21 -7.87 -20.39
N GLN A 49 -2.65 -7.03 -21.32
CA GLN A 49 -2.87 -5.61 -21.06
C GLN A 49 -4.00 -5.38 -20.05
N LYS A 50 -5.09 -6.13 -20.15
CA LYS A 50 -6.20 -6.07 -19.18
C LYS A 50 -5.74 -6.46 -17.77
N VAL A 51 -5.03 -7.59 -17.64
CA VAL A 51 -4.49 -8.05 -16.35
C VAL A 51 -3.48 -7.06 -15.80
N SER A 52 -2.62 -6.47 -16.66
CA SER A 52 -1.68 -5.44 -16.24
C SER A 52 -2.38 -4.20 -15.68
N ASN A 53 -3.49 -3.79 -16.30
CA ASN A 53 -4.28 -2.66 -15.82
C ASN A 53 -4.99 -2.99 -14.50
N GLU A 54 -5.58 -4.18 -14.38
CA GLU A 54 -6.20 -4.65 -13.14
C GLU A 54 -5.19 -4.71 -11.99
N LEU A 55 -3.97 -5.21 -12.27
CA LEU A 55 -2.89 -5.25 -11.29
C LEU A 55 -2.49 -3.84 -10.83
N ALA A 56 -2.34 -2.90 -11.75
CA ALA A 56 -1.99 -1.52 -11.40
C ALA A 56 -3.07 -0.86 -10.51
N VAL A 57 -4.34 -1.08 -10.82
CA VAL A 57 -5.47 -0.59 -10.00
C VAL A 57 -5.47 -1.25 -8.62
N SER A 58 -5.23 -2.56 -8.55
CA SER A 58 -5.13 -3.27 -7.27
C SER A 58 -3.95 -2.80 -6.42
N GLN A 59 -2.81 -2.48 -7.03
CA GLN A 59 -1.65 -1.94 -6.33
C GLN A 59 -1.94 -0.57 -5.74
N SER A 60 -2.53 0.34 -6.53
CA SER A 60 -2.93 1.66 -6.04
C SER A 60 -3.92 1.57 -4.86
N LYS A 61 -4.92 0.67 -4.94
CA LYS A 61 -5.84 0.46 -3.81
C LYS A 61 -5.15 -0.08 -2.57
N LEU A 62 -4.11 -0.89 -2.74
CA LEU A 62 -3.38 -1.46 -1.62
C LEU A 62 -2.54 -0.37 -0.92
N GLU A 63 -1.91 0.52 -1.69
CA GLU A 63 -1.23 1.71 -1.17
C GLU A 63 -2.19 2.63 -0.40
N ASP A 64 -3.39 2.86 -0.94
CA ASP A 64 -4.42 3.65 -0.24
C ASP A 64 -4.81 3.01 1.09
N ILE A 65 -5.05 1.69 1.11
CA ILE A 65 -5.40 0.95 2.33
C ILE A 65 -4.26 0.97 3.35
N GLU A 66 -3.00 0.83 2.91
CA GLU A 66 -1.83 0.91 3.80
C GLU A 66 -1.73 2.29 4.46
N SER A 67 -1.98 3.36 3.70
CA SER A 67 -1.99 4.73 4.22
C SER A 67 -3.15 4.96 5.22
N GLU A 68 -4.34 4.45 4.92
CA GLU A 68 -5.49 4.53 5.83
C GLU A 68 -5.23 3.77 7.14
N LEU A 69 -4.60 2.59 7.04
CA LEU A 69 -4.24 1.78 8.20
C LEU A 69 -3.21 2.47 9.10
N GLU A 70 -2.17 3.08 8.54
CA GLU A 70 -1.18 3.84 9.30
C GLU A 70 -1.84 5.01 10.05
N THR A 71 -2.71 5.75 9.36
CA THR A 71 -3.47 6.85 9.96
C THR A 71 -4.34 6.37 11.12
N LEU A 72 -5.03 5.24 10.95
CA LEU A 72 -5.88 4.67 12.00
C LEU A 72 -5.05 4.17 13.19
N GLN A 73 -3.88 3.58 12.96
CA GLN A 73 -2.98 3.14 14.02
C GLN A 73 -2.49 4.31 14.87
N ILE A 74 -2.19 5.46 14.25
CA ILE A 74 -1.80 6.68 14.96
C ILE A 74 -2.96 7.16 15.84
N LYS A 75 -4.16 7.30 15.28
CA LYS A 75 -5.37 7.71 16.02
C LYS A 75 -5.66 6.80 17.21
N VAL A 76 -5.57 5.48 17.02
CA VAL A 76 -5.81 4.49 18.08
C VAL A 76 -4.77 4.59 19.19
N ARG A 77 -3.48 4.75 18.83
CA ARG A 77 -2.40 4.91 19.80
C ARG A 77 -2.60 6.17 20.65
N GLU A 78 -2.97 7.28 20.02
CA GLU A 78 -3.23 8.54 20.70
C GLU A 78 -4.46 8.46 21.62
N ALA A 79 -5.58 7.92 21.12
CA ALA A 79 -6.77 7.67 21.93
C ALA A 79 -6.46 6.79 23.16
N HIS A 80 -5.61 5.77 22.99
CA HIS A 80 -5.19 4.91 24.10
C HIS A 80 -4.43 5.69 25.17
N LEU A 81 -3.48 6.54 24.75
CA LEU A 81 -2.70 7.38 25.64
C LEU A 81 -3.59 8.33 26.45
N VAL A 82 -4.57 8.98 25.81
CA VAL A 82 -5.54 9.86 26.47
C VAL A 82 -6.35 9.10 27.52
N ILE A 83 -6.85 7.90 27.19
CA ILE A 83 -7.60 7.06 28.13
C ILE A 83 -6.73 6.66 29.33
N GLU A 84 -5.46 6.34 29.11
CA GLU A 84 -4.54 6.03 30.21
C GLU A 84 -4.36 7.22 31.15
N VAL A 85 -4.12 8.40 30.59
CA VAL A 85 -4.01 9.66 31.35
C VAL A 85 -5.28 9.93 32.14
N PHE A 86 -6.44 9.83 31.49
CA PHE A 86 -7.75 10.00 32.13
C PHE A 86 -7.93 9.05 33.33
N ASN A 87 -7.61 7.76 33.16
CA ASN A 87 -7.72 6.77 34.22
C ASN A 87 -6.77 7.07 35.39
N GLU A 88 -5.56 7.54 35.11
CA GLU A 88 -4.61 7.94 36.15
C GLU A 88 -5.08 9.18 36.92
N PHE A 89 -5.63 10.19 36.23
CA PHE A 89 -6.26 11.36 36.86
C PHE A 89 -7.40 10.96 37.78
N LEU A 90 -8.32 10.10 37.32
CA LEU A 90 -9.40 9.58 38.15
C LEU A 90 -8.88 8.82 39.37
N ASN A 91 -7.86 7.98 39.18
CA ASN A 91 -7.29 7.21 40.28
C ASN A 91 -6.63 8.13 41.33
N ILE A 92 -5.93 9.18 40.91
CA ILE A 92 -5.38 10.20 41.82
C ILE A 92 -6.51 10.89 42.59
N GLY A 93 -7.57 11.34 41.91
CA GLY A 93 -8.71 11.99 42.56
C GLY A 93 -9.43 11.11 43.57
N ILE A 94 -9.61 9.82 43.27
CA ILE A 94 -10.32 8.87 44.15
C ILE A 94 -9.46 8.43 45.34
N THR A 95 -8.17 8.17 45.11
CA THR A 95 -7.30 7.49 46.09
C THR A 95 -6.31 8.43 46.78
N GLY A 96 -6.07 9.61 46.23
CA GLY A 96 -4.96 10.50 46.61
C GLY A 96 -3.57 9.91 46.32
N ASN A 97 -3.48 8.78 45.60
CA ASN A 97 -2.22 8.10 45.35
C ASN A 97 -1.45 8.74 44.20
N THR A 98 -0.41 9.48 44.53
CA THR A 98 0.43 10.22 43.59
C THR A 98 1.73 9.49 43.20
N THR A 99 1.87 8.21 43.54
CA THR A 99 3.11 7.44 43.33
C THR A 99 3.60 7.45 41.87
N ASN A 100 2.68 7.52 40.90
CA ASN A 100 2.99 7.49 39.47
C ASN A 100 2.91 8.85 38.78
N ILE A 101 2.88 9.97 39.52
CA ILE A 101 2.74 11.32 38.93
C ILE A 101 3.81 11.62 37.86
N LEU A 102 5.05 11.17 38.04
CA LEU A 102 6.10 11.37 37.03
C LEU A 102 5.84 10.58 35.74
N GLY A 103 5.21 9.39 35.85
CA GLY A 103 4.78 8.60 34.70
C GLY A 103 3.64 9.29 33.95
N LEU A 104 2.70 9.88 34.68
CA LEU A 104 1.61 10.68 34.12
C LEU A 104 2.13 11.86 33.30
N PHE A 105 3.09 12.63 33.82
CA PHE A 105 3.71 13.73 33.05
C PHE A 105 4.44 13.25 31.80
N GLY A 106 5.06 12.07 31.85
CA GLY A 106 5.65 11.44 30.67
C GLY A 106 4.61 11.17 29.58
N LYS A 107 3.47 10.56 29.96
CA LYS A 107 2.35 10.28 29.05
C LYS A 107 1.72 11.55 28.50
N LEU A 108 1.55 12.56 29.33
CA LEU A 108 1.02 13.87 28.93
C LEU A 108 1.90 14.54 27.87
N ALA A 109 3.23 14.42 27.97
CA ALA A 109 4.15 14.95 26.98
C ALA A 109 4.12 14.22 25.63
N GLU A 110 3.54 13.01 25.59
CA GLU A 110 3.36 12.21 24.37
C GLU A 110 2.01 12.47 23.67
N ILE A 111 1.09 13.22 24.30
CA ILE A 111 -0.19 13.59 23.69
C ILE A 111 0.05 14.69 22.65
N GLU A 112 -0.30 14.40 21.39
CA GLU A 112 -0.19 15.36 20.28
C GLU A 112 -1.43 16.24 20.15
N ASN A 113 -2.59 15.77 20.61
CA ASN A 113 -3.85 16.51 20.62
C ASN A 113 -3.72 17.82 21.42
N GLU A 114 -3.83 18.92 20.69
CA GLU A 114 -3.61 20.27 21.21
C GLU A 114 -4.63 20.64 22.28
N GLU A 115 -5.91 20.31 22.09
CA GLU A 115 -6.98 20.63 23.05
C GLU A 115 -6.76 19.94 24.40
N ILE A 116 -6.39 18.66 24.37
CA ILE A 116 -6.08 17.91 25.59
C ILE A 116 -4.81 18.47 26.24
N ARG A 117 -3.76 18.74 25.46
CA ARG A 117 -2.51 19.32 26.00
C ARG A 117 -2.74 20.68 26.66
N GLU A 118 -3.46 21.58 26.00
CA GLU A 118 -3.78 22.91 26.54
C GLU A 118 -4.64 22.81 27.79
N SER A 119 -5.60 21.89 27.81
CA SER A 119 -6.44 21.69 28.98
C SER A 119 -5.66 21.15 30.18
N VAL A 120 -4.66 20.30 29.96
CA VAL A 120 -3.74 19.82 31.01
C VAL A 120 -2.89 20.97 31.54
N GLU A 121 -2.34 21.80 30.66
CA GLU A 121 -1.59 23.00 31.04
C GLU A 121 -2.45 23.94 31.88
N TYR A 122 -3.71 24.16 31.49
CA TYR A 122 -4.67 24.96 32.24
C TYR A 122 -4.92 24.40 33.64
N LEU A 123 -5.17 23.09 33.75
CA LEU A 123 -5.39 22.43 35.05
C LEU A 123 -4.17 22.52 35.96
N MET A 124 -2.96 22.47 35.40
CA MET A 124 -1.72 22.57 36.17
C MET A 124 -1.39 24.01 36.60
N GLU A 125 -1.64 24.99 35.73
CA GLU A 125 -1.28 26.39 35.98
C GLU A 125 -2.27 27.09 36.91
N TYR A 126 -3.55 26.68 36.88
CA TYR A 126 -4.63 27.33 37.62
C TYR A 126 -5.27 26.43 38.69
N ASP A 127 -4.57 25.40 39.18
CA ASP A 127 -5.08 24.45 40.19
C ASP A 127 -5.73 25.15 41.41
N ASP A 128 -5.17 26.26 41.88
CA ASP A 128 -5.70 27.05 43.02
C ASP A 128 -7.01 27.81 42.69
N TYR A 129 -7.38 27.95 41.42
CA TYR A 129 -8.50 28.75 40.93
C TYR A 129 -9.57 27.93 40.21
N VAL A 130 -9.24 26.72 39.74
CA VAL A 130 -10.16 25.81 39.06
C VAL A 130 -10.95 25.03 40.10
N SER A 131 -12.28 25.07 40.00
CA SER A 131 -13.13 24.26 40.87
C SER A 131 -13.08 22.77 40.51
N GLU A 132 -13.33 21.88 41.47
CA GLU A 132 -13.39 20.42 41.21
C GLU A 132 -14.41 20.08 40.11
N ASP A 133 -15.55 20.79 40.08
CA ASP A 133 -16.58 20.61 39.05
C ASP A 133 -16.08 21.04 37.66
N GLU A 134 -15.33 22.13 37.57
CA GLU A 134 -14.73 22.62 36.32
C GLU A 134 -13.62 21.69 35.82
N ALA A 135 -12.74 21.25 36.72
CA ALA A 135 -11.71 20.26 36.40
C ALA A 135 -12.35 18.94 35.93
N GLY A 136 -13.43 18.51 36.57
CA GLY A 136 -14.21 17.34 36.17
C GLY A 136 -14.79 17.48 34.76
N MET A 137 -15.38 18.62 34.41
CA MET A 137 -15.89 18.87 33.06
C MET A 137 -14.78 18.82 32.00
N ILE A 138 -13.63 19.42 32.28
CA ILE A 138 -12.47 19.42 31.37
C ILE A 138 -11.98 17.99 31.13
N VAL A 139 -11.74 17.23 32.20
CA VAL A 139 -11.25 15.85 32.12
C VAL A 139 -12.25 14.93 31.43
N MET A 140 -13.56 15.15 31.63
CA MET A 140 -14.60 14.41 30.91
C MET A 140 -14.64 14.75 29.41
N GLY A 141 -14.34 16.00 29.04
CA GLY A 141 -14.22 16.43 27.63
C GLY A 141 -13.16 15.65 26.85
N TRP A 142 -12.10 15.15 27.50
CA TRP A 142 -11.10 14.30 26.84
C TRP A 142 -11.68 13.02 26.26
N LEU A 143 -12.73 12.47 26.87
CA LEU A 143 -13.40 11.28 26.33
C LEU A 143 -14.20 11.60 25.06
N GLU A 144 -14.77 12.80 24.97
CA GLU A 144 -15.45 13.28 23.76
C GLU A 144 -14.44 13.48 22.62
N GLU A 145 -13.25 14.00 22.93
CA GLU A 145 -12.15 14.11 21.98
C GLU A 145 -11.67 12.75 21.48
N VAL A 146 -11.51 11.77 22.38
CA VAL A 146 -11.19 10.38 21.99
C VAL A 146 -12.25 9.79 21.08
N GLU A 147 -13.53 10.01 21.37
CA GLU A 147 -14.63 9.55 20.51
C GLU A 147 -14.53 10.18 19.11
N THR A 148 -14.15 11.45 19.02
CA THR A 148 -13.97 12.17 17.77
C THR A 148 -12.76 11.66 16.97
N MET A 149 -11.64 11.35 17.63
CA MET A 149 -10.46 10.78 16.96
C MET A 149 -10.75 9.43 16.28
N LEU A 150 -11.57 8.61 16.91
CA LEU A 150 -11.90 7.25 16.48
C LEU A 150 -13.06 7.16 15.47
N LYS A 151 -13.72 8.28 15.18
CA LYS A 151 -14.70 8.40 14.09
C LYS A 151 -14.01 8.64 12.74
#